data_AF-A0A814P831-F1
#
_entry.id   AF-A0A814P831-F1
#
_cell.length_a   1.000
_cell.length_b   1.000
_cell.length_c   1.000
_cell.angle_alpha   90.00
_cell.angle_beta   90.00
_cell.angle_gamma   90.00
#
_symmetry.space_group_name_H-M   'P 1'
#
loop_
_entity.id
_entity.type
_entity.pdbx_description
1 polymer ?
#
loop_
_entity_poly.entity_id
_entity_poly.type
_entity_poly.pdbx_seq_one_letter_code
_entity_poly.pdbx_strand_id
1 'polypeptide(L)'
;MDSNKKIVTSEDHKEKMPPTKKLKLDVWQFIEEQQFNENLRSPTEVELECYLKEQTANKELDIFAWWFDNKNRFPSLYKLINKYLIVPATSCPAERVFSKAGEIIDIKRSNLKPKNVNNLIFLNKNL
;
A
#
# COMPACT_ATOMS: atom_id res chain seq x y z
N MET A 1 -85.90 -2.78 44.67
CA MET A 1 -84.95 -3.78 45.16
C MET A 1 -84.34 -4.47 43.95
N ASP A 2 -83.04 -4.50 43.70
CA ASP A 2 -81.91 -3.82 44.29
C ASP A 2 -80.73 -4.02 43.32
N SER A 3 -79.94 -2.95 43.19
CA SER A 3 -78.48 -2.92 43.18
C SER A 3 -77.69 -4.08 42.55
N ASN A 4 -76.83 -3.71 41.57
CA ASN A 4 -75.38 -3.99 41.47
C ASN A 4 -74.99 -4.25 40.01
N LYS A 5 -73.79 -3.99 39.49
CA LYS A 5 -72.58 -3.21 39.79
C LYS A 5 -71.62 -3.61 38.64
N LYS A 6 -70.56 -2.81 38.39
CA LYS A 6 -69.27 -3.25 37.80
C LYS A 6 -69.27 -3.51 36.26
N ILE A 7 -68.27 -3.20 35.41
CA ILE A 7 -66.85 -2.75 35.38
C ILE A 7 -66.64 -2.26 33.91
N VAL A 8 -66.18 -1.05 33.59
CA VAL A 8 -64.79 -0.61 33.23
C VAL A 8 -64.05 -1.43 32.13
N THR A 9 -63.33 -0.70 31.25
CA THR A 9 -62.27 -1.08 30.25
C THR A 9 -62.70 -1.90 29.03
N SER A 10 -62.23 -1.68 27.78
CA SER A 10 -61.16 -0.85 27.18
C SER A 10 -61.30 -0.92 25.63
N GLU A 11 -60.50 -0.13 24.89
CA GLU A 11 -60.25 -0.19 23.42
C GLU A 11 -61.30 0.54 22.55
N ASP A 12 -61.01 1.47 21.64
CA ASP A 12 -59.79 1.93 20.98
C ASP A 12 -59.99 3.37 20.47
N HIS A 13 -59.12 4.31 20.86
CA HIS A 13 -59.00 5.60 20.19
C HIS A 13 -57.93 5.50 19.10
N LYS A 14 -58.35 5.61 17.83
CA LYS A 14 -57.45 5.80 16.68
C LYS A 14 -56.84 7.20 16.72
N GLU A 15 -55.64 7.34 17.26
CA GLU A 15 -54.77 8.49 16.99
C GLU A 15 -53.97 8.25 15.71
N LYS A 16 -54.08 9.19 14.76
CA LYS A 16 -53.35 9.16 13.48
C LYS A 16 -51.91 9.61 13.71
N MET A 17 -50.95 8.74 13.39
CA MET A 17 -49.52 9.08 13.35
C MET A 17 -49.18 10.01 12.17
N PRO A 18 -48.13 10.86 12.29
CA PRO A 18 -47.76 11.88 11.30
C PRO A 18 -47.25 11.25 10.00
N PRO A 19 -47.28 11.98 8.86
CA PRO A 19 -46.89 11.44 7.56
C PRO A 19 -45.42 11.04 7.60
N THR A 20 -45.15 9.74 7.48
CA THR A 20 -43.81 9.21 7.35
C THR A 20 -43.23 9.72 6.03
N LYS A 21 -42.34 10.70 6.11
CA LYS A 21 -41.45 11.07 5.00
C LYS A 21 -40.68 9.80 4.68
N LYS A 22 -41.04 9.15 3.57
CA LYS A 22 -40.27 8.04 3.02
C LYS A 22 -38.90 8.60 2.67
N LEU A 23 -37.92 8.41 3.55
CA LEU A 23 -36.52 8.42 3.15
C LEU A 23 -36.32 7.17 2.29
N LYS A 24 -36.77 7.25 1.04
CA LYS A 24 -36.13 6.53 -0.04
C LYS A 24 -34.82 7.27 -0.30
N LEU A 25 -33.92 7.22 0.69
CA LEU A 25 -32.57 7.72 0.53
C LEU A 25 -31.99 6.88 -0.60
N ASP A 26 -31.68 7.54 -1.69
CA ASP A 26 -31.53 6.94 -3.01
C ASP A 26 -30.38 5.93 -3.05
N VAL A 27 -30.73 4.69 -2.72
CA VAL A 27 -29.86 3.52 -2.93
C VAL A 27 -29.45 3.46 -4.40
N TRP A 28 -30.33 3.89 -5.32
CA TRP A 28 -30.04 3.97 -6.75
C TRP A 28 -29.04 5.08 -7.08
N GLN A 29 -29.14 6.26 -6.48
CA GLN A 29 -28.17 7.35 -6.66
C GLN A 29 -26.80 6.99 -6.08
N PHE A 30 -26.76 6.27 -4.95
CA PHE A 30 -25.54 5.71 -4.39
C PHE A 30 -24.91 4.66 -5.33
N ILE A 31 -25.71 3.76 -5.92
CA ILE A 31 -25.23 2.76 -6.89
C ILE A 31 -24.74 3.42 -8.19
N GLU A 32 -25.41 4.46 -8.67
CA GLU A 32 -25.01 5.26 -9.84
C GLU A 32 -23.71 6.05 -9.58
N GLU A 33 -23.53 6.61 -8.37
CA GLU A 33 -22.26 7.22 -7.94
C GLU A 33 -21.10 6.21 -7.91
N GLN A 34 -21.35 4.96 -7.51
CA GLN A 34 -20.32 3.91 -7.56
C GLN A 34 -19.93 3.52 -8.99
N GLN A 35 -20.85 3.59 -9.95
CA GLN A 35 -20.57 3.34 -11.37
C GLN A 35 -19.86 4.53 -12.04
N PHE A 36 -20.12 5.76 -11.59
CA PHE A 36 -19.40 6.97 -12.06
C PHE A 36 -17.96 7.05 -11.54
N ASN A 37 -17.67 6.42 -10.38
CA ASN A 37 -16.34 6.40 -9.78
C ASN A 37 -15.32 5.52 -10.55
N GLU A 38 -15.76 4.69 -11.49
CA GLU A 38 -14.87 3.99 -12.43
C GLU A 38 -14.07 4.98 -13.31
N ASN A 39 -14.60 6.20 -13.55
CA ASN A 39 -13.91 7.27 -14.29
C ASN A 39 -12.96 8.12 -13.44
N LEU A 40 -12.87 7.87 -12.13
CA LEU A 40 -11.98 8.59 -11.22
C LEU A 40 -10.74 7.77 -10.83
N ARG A 41 -10.51 6.62 -11.47
CA ARG A 41 -9.28 5.86 -11.21
C ARG A 41 -8.08 6.64 -11.74
N SER A 42 -7.12 6.87 -10.84
CA SER A 42 -5.83 7.42 -11.25
C SER A 42 -5.14 6.44 -12.20
N PRO A 43 -4.32 6.91 -13.16
CA PRO A 43 -3.56 6.02 -14.04
C PRO A 43 -2.73 4.98 -13.27
N THR A 44 -2.25 5.34 -12.08
CA THR A 44 -1.51 4.45 -11.17
C THR A 44 -2.37 3.34 -10.59
N GLU A 45 -3.63 3.62 -10.26
CA GLU A 45 -4.58 2.62 -9.73
C GLU A 45 -4.86 1.54 -10.78
N VAL A 46 -5.10 1.97 -12.03
CA VAL A 46 -5.32 1.07 -13.17
C VAL A 46 -4.07 0.22 -13.42
N GLU A 47 -2.89 0.85 -13.39
CA GLU A 47 -1.60 0.18 -13.56
C GLU A 47 -1.38 -0.92 -12.50
N LEU A 48 -1.69 -0.61 -11.24
CA LEU A 48 -1.58 -1.54 -10.12
C LEU A 48 -2.57 -2.72 -10.26
N GLU A 49 -3.82 -2.44 -10.61
CA GLU A 49 -4.81 -3.49 -10.84
C GLU A 49 -4.41 -4.42 -11.98
N CYS A 50 -3.86 -3.88 -13.07
CA CYS A 50 -3.35 -4.68 -14.18
C CYS A 50 -2.21 -5.60 -13.72
N TYR A 51 -1.27 -5.09 -12.92
CA TYR A 51 -0.19 -5.91 -12.36
C TYR A 51 -0.70 -7.02 -11.44
N LEU A 52 -1.68 -6.72 -10.57
CA LEU A 52 -2.26 -7.70 -9.65
C LEU A 52 -3.06 -8.81 -10.35
N LYS A 53 -3.57 -8.53 -11.56
CA LYS A 53 -4.27 -9.51 -12.41
C LYS A 53 -3.32 -10.36 -13.25
N GLU A 54 -2.03 -10.00 -13.33
CA GLU A 54 -1.03 -10.76 -14.08
C GLU A 54 -0.81 -12.14 -13.44
N GLN A 55 -0.47 -13.14 -14.26
CA GLN A 55 -0.20 -14.49 -13.76
C GLN A 55 1.05 -14.51 -12.87
N THR A 56 1.01 -15.30 -11.81
CA THR A 56 2.11 -15.36 -10.83
C THR A 56 3.43 -15.75 -11.49
N ALA A 57 4.45 -14.92 -11.24
CA ALA A 57 5.80 -15.13 -11.75
C ALA A 57 6.35 -16.52 -11.36
N ASN A 58 7.04 -17.15 -12.31
CA ASN A 58 7.79 -18.38 -12.06
C ASN A 58 8.88 -18.13 -10.98
N LYS A 59 9.17 -19.12 -10.13
CA LYS A 59 10.17 -19.02 -9.06
C LYS A 59 11.59 -18.75 -9.58
N GLU A 60 11.85 -19.08 -10.83
CA GLU A 60 13.14 -18.87 -11.50
C GLU A 60 13.22 -17.53 -12.26
N LEU A 61 12.17 -16.71 -12.21
CA LEU A 61 12.14 -15.43 -12.89
C LEU A 61 13.15 -14.46 -12.27
N ASP A 62 14.03 -13.89 -13.09
CA ASP A 62 14.78 -12.70 -12.70
C ASP A 62 13.84 -11.49 -12.62
N ILE A 63 13.54 -11.09 -11.38
CA ILE A 63 12.63 -10.00 -11.06
C ILE A 63 13.13 -8.68 -11.68
N PHE A 64 14.45 -8.44 -11.70
CA PHE A 64 14.99 -7.20 -12.25
C PHE A 64 14.85 -7.15 -13.77
N ALA A 65 15.15 -8.25 -14.47
CA ALA A 65 14.97 -8.36 -15.91
C ALA A 65 13.48 -8.19 -16.29
N TRP A 66 12.58 -8.85 -15.57
CA TRP A 66 11.14 -8.74 -15.82
C TRP A 66 10.64 -7.30 -15.69
N TRP A 67 11.02 -6.59 -14.62
CA TRP A 67 10.63 -5.19 -14.45
C TRP A 67 11.24 -4.27 -15.51
N PHE A 68 12.46 -4.57 -15.98
CA PHE A 68 13.09 -3.82 -17.06
C PHE A 68 12.34 -3.99 -18.39
N ASP A 69 11.91 -5.21 -18.71
CA ASP A 69 11.14 -5.50 -19.92
C ASP A 69 9.72 -4.90 -19.85
N ASN A 70 9.12 -4.89 -18.66
CA ASN A 70 7.76 -4.38 -18.43
C ASN A 70 7.72 -2.88 -18.04
N LYS A 71 8.84 -2.16 -18.07
CA LYS A 71 8.91 -0.73 -17.68
C LYS A 71 7.96 0.18 -18.46
N ASN A 72 7.68 -0.17 -19.72
CA ASN A 72 6.77 0.58 -20.58
C ASN A 72 5.30 0.28 -20.28
N ARG A 73 5.00 -0.93 -19.78
CA ARG A 73 3.65 -1.34 -19.37
C ARG A 73 3.30 -0.77 -18.00
N PHE A 74 4.29 -0.72 -17.10
CA PHE A 74 4.12 -0.29 -15.72
C PHE A 74 5.09 0.84 -15.34
N PRO A 75 4.94 2.05 -15.89
CA PRO A 75 5.89 3.14 -15.69
C PRO A 75 5.90 3.70 -14.25
N SER A 76 4.76 3.70 -13.54
CA SER A 76 4.67 4.23 -12.18
C SER A 76 5.18 3.22 -11.16
N LEU A 77 4.81 1.94 -11.32
CA LEU A 77 5.32 0.86 -10.48
C LEU A 77 6.82 0.65 -10.73
N TYR A 78 7.31 0.73 -11.97
CA TYR A 78 8.74 0.58 -12.25
C TYR A 78 9.60 1.61 -11.51
N LYS A 79 9.14 2.86 -11.39
CA LYS A 79 9.81 3.89 -10.58
C LYS A 79 9.87 3.51 -9.10
N LEU A 80 8.80 2.92 -8.58
CA LEU A 80 8.74 2.44 -7.20
C LEU A 80 9.71 1.27 -7.00
N ILE A 81 9.65 0.27 -7.87
CA ILE A 81 10.46 -0.94 -7.78
C ILE A 81 11.96 -0.62 -7.87
N ASN A 82 12.38 0.29 -8.74
CA ASN A 82 13.77 0.76 -8.78
C ASN A 82 14.23 1.39 -7.45
N LYS A 83 13.32 1.98 -6.68
CA LYS A 83 13.68 2.57 -5.38
C LYS A 83 13.79 1.52 -4.28
N TYR A 84 12.91 0.52 -4.26
CA TYR A 84 12.81 -0.42 -3.13
C TYR A 84 13.52 -1.75 -3.36
N LEU A 85 13.56 -2.26 -4.59
CA LEU A 85 14.15 -3.57 -4.90
C LEU A 85 15.69 -3.54 -4.91
N ILE A 86 16.28 -2.36 -5.10
CA ILE A 86 17.75 -2.17 -5.09
C ILE A 86 18.30 -2.13 -3.65
N VAL A 87 17.45 -1.89 -2.65
CA VAL A 87 17.88 -1.81 -1.27
C VAL A 87 18.19 -3.22 -0.76
N PRO A 88 19.43 -3.48 -0.30
CA PRO A 88 19.76 -4.78 0.26
C PRO A 88 18.93 -5.02 1.52
N ALA A 89 18.41 -6.24 1.67
CA ALA A 89 17.63 -6.62 2.85
C ALA A 89 18.44 -6.66 4.16
N THR A 90 19.78 -6.61 4.07
CA THR A 90 20.69 -6.75 5.23
C THR A 90 21.79 -5.69 5.21
N SER A 91 22.37 -5.43 6.37
CA SER A 91 23.57 -4.59 6.54
C SER A 91 24.86 -5.28 6.05
N CYS A 92 24.80 -6.57 5.70
CA CYS A 92 25.97 -7.38 5.36
C CYS A 92 26.85 -6.78 4.23
N PRO A 93 26.32 -6.16 3.17
CA PRO A 93 27.14 -5.48 2.17
C PRO A 93 27.94 -4.31 2.76
N ALA A 94 27.33 -3.52 3.65
CA ALA A 94 28.00 -2.43 4.33
C ALA A 94 29.07 -2.96 5.31
N GLU A 95 28.75 -3.99 6.08
CA GLU A 95 29.71 -4.66 6.98
C GLU A 95 30.92 -5.21 6.22
N ARG A 96 30.73 -5.79 5.04
CA ARG A 96 31.83 -6.25 4.17
C ARG A 96 32.73 -5.09 3.71
N VAL A 97 32.15 -3.91 3.45
CA VAL A 97 32.92 -2.70 3.13
C VAL A 97 33.70 -2.24 4.37
N PHE A 98 33.07 -2.21 5.54
CA PHE A 98 33.71 -1.79 6.79
C PHE A 98 34.79 -2.75 7.28
N SER A 99 34.59 -4.05 7.12
CA SER A 99 35.62 -5.05 7.43
C SER A 99 36.86 -4.83 6.58
N LYS A 100 36.68 -4.61 5.26
CA LYS A 100 37.80 -4.31 4.37
C LYS A 100 38.44 -2.95 4.66
N ALA A 101 37.64 -1.96 5.03
CA ALA A 101 38.14 -0.68 5.52
C ALA A 101 39.01 -0.86 6.78
N GLY A 102 38.57 -1.70 7.73
CA GLY A 102 39.36 -2.05 8.92
C GLY A 102 40.72 -2.64 8.58
N GLU A 103 40.79 -3.50 7.56
CA GLU A 103 42.05 -4.05 7.06
C GLU A 103 42.95 -2.97 6.42
N ILE A 104 42.38 -2.01 5.69
CA ILE A 104 43.12 -0.89 5.10
C ILE A 104 43.68 0.04 6.20
N ILE A 105 42.95 0.19 7.30
CA ILE A 105 43.26 1.07 8.45
C ILE A 105 44.07 0.30 9.53
N ASP A 106 44.71 -0.83 9.19
CA ASP A 106 45.51 -1.61 10.14
C ASP A 106 46.51 -0.74 10.92
N ILE A 107 46.87 -1.15 12.15
CA ILE A 107 47.63 -0.37 13.14
C ILE A 107 48.96 0.15 12.56
N LYS A 108 49.54 -0.58 11.60
CA LYS A 108 50.77 -0.21 10.86
C LYS A 108 50.59 0.96 9.87
N ARG A 109 49.35 1.33 9.51
CA ARG A 109 48.97 2.39 8.55
C ARG A 109 48.06 3.47 9.17
N SER A 110 48.07 3.59 10.50
CA SER A 110 47.17 4.46 11.29
C SER A 110 47.30 5.98 11.02
N ASN A 111 48.32 6.43 10.30
CA ASN A 111 48.51 7.85 9.93
C ASN A 111 47.79 8.28 8.64
N LEU A 112 46.90 7.46 8.08
CA LEU A 112 46.12 7.84 6.91
C LEU A 112 45.04 8.86 7.28
N LYS A 113 45.00 9.98 6.56
CA LYS A 113 43.90 10.96 6.67
C LYS A 113 42.58 10.29 6.25
N PRO A 114 41.44 10.62 6.90
CA PRO A 114 40.13 10.04 6.56
C PRO A 114 39.75 10.15 5.07
N LYS A 115 40.12 11.26 4.42
CA LYS A 115 39.93 11.46 2.98
C LYS A 115 40.65 10.41 2.13
N ASN A 116 41.88 10.05 2.50
CA ASN A 116 42.68 9.06 1.77
C ASN A 116 42.11 7.64 1.99
N VAL A 117 41.64 7.35 3.20
CA VAL A 117 40.96 6.09 3.51
C VAL A 117 39.70 5.93 2.65
N ASN A 118 38.87 6.97 2.55
CA ASN A 118 37.66 6.93 1.72
C ASN A 118 37.99 6.66 0.24
N ASN A 119 39.01 7.35 -0.30
CA ASN A 119 39.47 7.13 -1.66
C ASN A 119 39.99 5.69 -1.88
N LEU A 120 40.72 5.13 -0.92
CA LEU A 120 41.22 3.76 -0.98
C LEU A 120 40.08 2.73 -0.95
N ILE A 121 39.08 2.91 -0.10
CA ILE A 121 37.89 2.05 -0.04
C ILE A 121 37.11 2.14 -1.34
N PHE A 122 36.91 3.36 -1.86
CA PHE A 122 36.22 3.58 -3.13
C PHE A 122 36.94 2.86 -4.29
N LEU A 123 38.25 3.06 -4.45
CA LEU A 123 39.03 2.38 -5.47
C LEU A 123 39.01 0.87 -5.29
N ASN A 124 39.13 0.36 -4.05
CA ASN A 124 39.11 -1.08 -3.79
C ASN A 124 37.78 -1.76 -4.13
N LYS A 125 36.65 -1.04 -4.05
CA LYS A 125 35.32 -1.58 -4.37
C LYS A 125 34.92 -1.44 -5.84
N ASN A 126 35.59 -0.58 -6.59
CA ASN A 126 35.22 -0.23 -7.98
C ASN A 126 36.28 -0.62 -9.03
N LEU A 127 37.42 -1.19 -8.62
CA LEU A 127 38.43 -1.82 -9.48
C LEU A 127 38.19 -3.33 -9.56
#